data_AF-A0A928NKU0-F1
#
_entry.id   AF-A0A928NKU0-F1
#
_cell.length_a   1.000
_cell.length_b   1.000
_cell.length_c   1.000
_cell.angle_alpha   90.00
_cell.angle_beta   90.00
_cell.angle_gamma   90.00
#
_symmetry.space_group_name_H-M   'P 1'
#
loop_
_entity.id
_entity.type
_entity.pdbx_description
1 polymer ?
#
loop_
_entity_poly.entity_id
_entity_poly.type
_entity_poly.pdbx_seq_one_letter_code
_entity_poly.pdbx_strand_id
1 'polypeptide(L)'
;MKENNTKNYTSEQWKEEGKRRFGDNFENWKFVCPKCGNVASGKEFKEAGAEPNAMYCECIGRYTNDKGCNWAAYGLFDICSVHVDGQPVFEFAEE
;
A
#
# COMPACT_ATOMS: atom_id res chain seq x y z
N MET A 1 13.98 -21.19 3.11
CA MET A 1 12.71 -20.66 2.54
C MET A 1 12.00 -19.98 3.69
N LYS A 2 11.81 -18.65 3.66
CA LYS A 2 10.98 -18.01 4.68
C LYS A 2 9.53 -18.44 4.40
N GLU A 3 8.79 -18.88 5.41
CA GLU A 3 7.34 -19.06 5.28
C GLU A 3 6.75 -17.76 4.73
N ASN A 4 6.17 -17.84 3.54
CA ASN A 4 5.44 -16.72 2.97
C ASN A 4 4.11 -16.64 3.74
N ASN A 5 4.11 -15.85 4.82
CA ASN A 5 2.91 -15.58 5.60
C ASN A 5 2.04 -14.56 4.86
N THR A 6 1.45 -15.00 3.75
CA THR A 6 0.53 -14.21 2.93
C THR A 6 -0.78 -14.00 3.69
N LYS A 7 -1.16 -12.75 3.91
CA LYS A 7 -2.41 -12.35 4.57
C LYS A 7 -3.48 -12.09 3.51
N ASN A 8 -4.59 -12.81 3.60
CA ASN A 8 -5.74 -12.62 2.71
C ASN A 8 -6.87 -11.94 3.47
N TYR A 9 -7.39 -10.85 2.90
CA TYR A 9 -8.51 -10.09 3.42
C TYR A 9 -9.66 -10.07 2.40
N THR A 10 -10.89 -9.96 2.89
CA THR A 10 -11.96 -9.37 2.08
C THR A 10 -11.80 -7.85 2.03
N SER A 11 -12.39 -7.19 1.03
CA SER A 11 -12.46 -5.72 0.98
C SER A 11 -13.00 -5.10 2.28
N GLU A 12 -13.95 -5.75 2.95
CA GLU A 12 -14.54 -5.28 4.20
C GLU A 12 -13.53 -5.35 5.34
N GLN A 13 -12.91 -6.51 5.56
CA GLN A 13 -11.91 -6.71 6.61
C GLN A 13 -10.70 -5.78 6.43
N TRP A 14 -10.25 -5.60 5.19
CA TRP A 14 -9.14 -4.69 4.89
C TRP A 14 -9.51 -3.23 5.21
N LYS A 15 -10.75 -2.82 4.93
CA LYS A 15 -11.22 -1.48 5.26
C LYS A 15 -11.35 -1.27 6.76
N GLU A 16 -11.88 -2.24 7.48
CA GLU A 16 -11.96 -2.21 8.95
C GLU A 16 -10.58 -2.09 9.59
N GLU A 17 -9.60 -2.85 9.08
CA GLU A 17 -8.23 -2.80 9.59
C GLU A 17 -7.56 -1.44 9.34
N GLY A 18 -7.73 -0.87 8.14
CA GLY A 18 -7.22 0.47 7.86
C GLY A 18 -7.86 1.54 8.74
N LYS A 19 -9.18 1.47 8.96
CA LYS A 19 -9.90 2.35 9.88
C LYS A 19 -9.40 2.21 11.31
N ARG A 20 -9.17 0.97 11.76
CA ARG A 20 -8.65 0.67 13.10
C ARG A 20 -7.28 1.29 13.33
N ARG A 21 -6.43 1.36 12.30
CA ARG A 21 -5.06 1.89 12.40
C ARG A 21 -4.97 3.40 12.20
N PHE A 22 -5.71 3.96 11.25
CA PHE A 22 -5.48 5.32 10.75
C PHE A 22 -6.73 6.21 10.78
N GLY A 23 -7.86 5.67 11.27
CA GLY A 23 -9.16 6.34 11.31
C GLY A 23 -9.91 6.30 9.98
N ASP A 24 -11.08 6.94 9.92
CA ASP A 24 -11.97 6.88 8.76
C ASP A 24 -11.46 7.62 7.52
N ASN A 25 -10.52 8.56 7.68
CA ASN A 25 -9.98 9.30 6.54
C ASN A 25 -8.94 8.45 5.80
N PHE A 26 -9.31 7.95 4.62
CA PHE A 26 -8.45 7.13 3.77
C PHE A 26 -7.15 7.83 3.34
N GLU A 27 -7.14 9.17 3.24
CA GLU A 27 -5.92 9.93 2.93
C GLU A 27 -4.86 9.82 4.04
N ASN A 28 -5.27 9.49 5.27
CA ASN A 28 -4.34 9.31 6.39
C ASN A 28 -3.70 7.92 6.43
N TRP A 29 -4.23 6.97 5.66
CA TRP A 29 -3.75 5.59 5.70
C TRP A 29 -2.37 5.50 5.09
N LYS A 30 -1.51 4.67 5.68
CA LYS A 30 -0.10 4.53 5.27
C LYS A 30 0.18 3.09 4.87
N PHE A 31 0.95 2.94 3.79
CA PHE A 31 1.34 1.64 3.24
C PHE A 31 2.84 1.56 3.02
N VAL A 32 3.39 0.35 3.16
CA VAL A 32 4.81 0.04 2.96
C VAL A 32 5.01 -0.57 1.58
N CYS A 33 5.88 0.05 0.76
CA CYS A 33 6.25 -0.55 -0.52
C CYS A 33 7.04 -1.86 -0.29
N PRO A 34 6.60 -3.00 -0.84
CA PRO A 34 7.26 -4.29 -0.63
C PRO A 34 8.64 -4.37 -1.29
N LYS A 35 8.92 -3.52 -2.29
CA LYS A 35 10.21 -3.51 -3.01
C LYS A 35 11.29 -2.71 -2.29
N CYS A 36 10.94 -1.51 -1.80
CA CYS A 36 11.94 -0.55 -1.27
C CYS A 36 11.72 -0.17 0.19
N GLY A 37 10.62 -0.61 0.82
CA GLY A 37 10.30 -0.31 2.21
C GLY A 37 9.77 1.11 2.47
N ASN A 38 9.66 1.95 1.44
CA ASN A 38 9.14 3.32 1.62
C ASN A 38 7.70 3.30 2.13
N VAL A 39 7.43 4.10 3.17
CA VAL A 39 6.08 4.36 3.69
C VAL A 39 5.53 5.63 3.06
N ALA A 40 4.29 5.58 2.59
CA ALA A 40 3.59 6.75 2.07
C ALA A 40 2.10 6.70 2.41
N SER A 41 1.51 7.89 2.58
CA SER A 41 0.10 8.12 2.84
C SER A 41 -0.65 8.62 1.63
N GLY A 42 -1.98 8.47 1.60
CA GLY A 42 -2.82 8.99 0.53
C GLY A 42 -2.73 10.52 0.40
N LYS A 43 -2.47 11.21 1.51
CA LYS A 43 -2.19 12.65 1.54
C LYS A 43 -0.92 12.99 0.75
N GLU A 44 0.16 12.21 0.92
CA GLU A 44 1.39 12.43 0.15
C GLU A 44 1.20 12.18 -1.35
N PHE A 45 0.36 11.21 -1.73
CA PHE A 45 -0.03 11.01 -3.13
C PHE A 45 -0.78 12.22 -3.67
N LYS A 46 -1.75 12.74 -2.91
CA LYS A 46 -2.50 13.94 -3.28
C LYS A 46 -1.60 15.16 -3.45
N GLU A 47 -0.65 15.35 -2.54
CA GLU A 47 0.35 16.43 -2.61
C GLU A 47 1.28 16.28 -3.82
N ALA A 48 1.56 15.03 -4.24
CA ALA A 48 2.29 14.72 -5.48
C ALA A 48 1.42 14.81 -6.75
N GLY A 49 0.14 15.21 -6.65
CA GLY A 49 -0.78 15.32 -7.78
C GLY A 49 -1.33 13.98 -8.28
N ALA A 50 -1.25 12.92 -7.46
CA ALA A 50 -1.77 11.59 -7.75
C ALA A 50 -3.09 11.33 -7.00
N GLU A 51 -3.82 10.32 -7.47
CA GLU A 51 -5.00 9.82 -6.76
C GLU A 51 -4.58 9.13 -5.45
N PRO A 52 -5.15 9.51 -4.28
CA PRO A 52 -4.80 8.90 -2.98
C PRO A 52 -4.88 7.38 -2.97
N ASN A 53 -5.83 6.80 -3.74
CA ASN A 53 -6.02 5.36 -3.82
C ASN A 53 -4.83 4.61 -4.44
N ALA A 54 -3.92 5.28 -5.16
CA ALA A 54 -2.73 4.62 -5.66
C ALA A 54 -1.79 4.14 -4.53
N MET A 55 -1.90 4.68 -3.31
CA MET A 55 -0.99 4.38 -2.19
C MET A 55 -0.91 2.90 -1.79
N TYR A 56 -1.97 2.12 -2.00
CA TYR A 56 -2.00 0.71 -1.60
C TYR A 56 -1.46 -0.23 -2.68
N CYS A 57 -1.20 0.27 -3.89
CA CYS A 57 -0.75 -0.57 -5.01
C CYS A 57 0.39 0.04 -5.84
N GLU A 58 0.78 1.28 -5.59
CA GLU A 58 1.87 1.97 -6.28
C GLU A 58 2.81 2.59 -5.27
N CYS A 59 4.12 2.56 -5.53
CA CYS A 59 5.07 3.29 -4.72
C CYS A 59 5.06 4.78 -5.10
N ILE A 60 5.12 5.67 -4.10
CA ILE A 60 5.08 7.13 -4.31
C ILE A 60 6.16 7.64 -5.28
N GLY A 61 7.29 6.93 -5.40
CA GLY A 61 8.37 7.27 -6.34
C GLY A 61 7.98 7.20 -7.83
N ARG A 62 6.75 6.78 -8.14
CA ARG A 62 6.14 6.92 -9.47
C ARG A 62 5.66 8.34 -9.77
N TYR A 63 5.44 9.14 -8.72
CA TYR A 63 4.86 10.47 -8.78
C TYR A 63 5.82 11.56 -8.29
N THR A 64 6.96 11.15 -7.72
CA THR A 64 8.00 12.06 -7.24
C THR A 64 9.40 11.48 -7.44
N ASN A 65 10.40 12.35 -7.53
CA ASN A 65 11.81 11.98 -7.69
C ASN A 65 12.61 12.00 -6.37
N ASP A 66 11.99 12.38 -5.25
CA ASP A 66 12.67 12.61 -3.97
C ASP A 66 12.63 11.41 -3.01
N LYS A 67 11.71 10.45 -3.20
CA LYS A 67 11.58 9.26 -2.35
C LYS A 67 10.94 8.07 -3.07
N GLY A 68 11.18 6.86 -2.55
CA GLY A 68 10.58 5.62 -3.04
C GLY A 68 11.22 5.06 -4.32
N CYS A 69 10.51 4.15 -4.97
CA CYS A 69 10.92 3.52 -6.23
C CYS A 69 9.76 3.49 -7.24
N ASN A 70 10.01 2.96 -8.43
CA ASN A 70 9.02 2.88 -9.51
C ASN A 70 8.20 1.56 -9.50
N TRP A 71 7.95 0.95 -8.33
CA TRP A 71 7.24 -0.33 -8.23
C TRP A 71 5.71 -0.17 -8.13
N ALA A 72 4.98 -1.15 -8.65
CA ALA A 72 3.54 -1.30 -8.48
C ALA A 72 3.19 -2.78 -8.19
N ALA A 73 2.12 -3.01 -7.43
CA ALA A 73 1.64 -4.34 -7.05
C ALA A 73 1.03 -5.11 -8.23
N TYR A 74 0.60 -4.40 -9.27
CA TYR A 74 0.19 -5.01 -10.52
C TYR A 74 1.41 -5.27 -11.42
N GLY A 75 1.49 -6.46 -12.01
CA GLY A 75 2.60 -6.83 -12.89
C GLY A 75 2.85 -8.33 -12.95
N LEU A 76 3.99 -8.71 -13.53
CA LEU A 76 4.36 -10.12 -13.75
C LEU A 76 4.74 -10.86 -12.46
N PHE A 77 5.34 -10.16 -11.49
CA PHE A 77 5.82 -10.77 -10.24
C PHE A 77 5.06 -10.21 -9.05
N ASP A 78 4.40 -11.10 -8.33
CA ASP A 78 3.80 -10.80 -7.04
C ASP A 78 4.83 -10.99 -5.92
N ILE A 79 5.20 -9.89 -5.29
CA ILE A 79 6.07 -9.86 -4.10
C ILE A 79 5.33 -9.34 -2.87
N CYS A 80 4.02 -9.15 -2.97
CA CYS A 80 3.21 -8.60 -1.88
C CYS A 80 2.90 -9.70 -0.85
N SER A 81 2.90 -9.33 0.42
CA SER A 81 2.50 -10.20 1.53
C SER A 81 0.99 -10.10 1.85
N VAL A 82 0.27 -9.18 1.20
CA VAL A 82 -1.15 -8.91 1.48
C VAL A 82 -1.96 -8.98 0.19
N HIS A 83 -3.11 -9.65 0.26
CA HIS A 83 -4.08 -9.75 -0.83
C HIS A 83 -5.47 -9.39 -0.35
N VAL A 84 -6.19 -8.59 -1.15
CA VAL A 84 -7.58 -8.19 -0.90
C VAL A 84 -8.42 -8.72 -2.05
N ASP A 85 -9.36 -9.62 -1.75
CA ASP A 85 -10.18 -10.31 -2.76
C ASP A 85 -9.32 -10.95 -3.89
N GLY A 86 -8.15 -11.48 -3.51
CA GLY A 86 -7.19 -12.11 -4.42
C GLY A 86 -6.30 -11.13 -5.20
N GLN A 87 -6.44 -9.82 -5.02
CA GLN A 87 -5.56 -8.81 -5.64
C GLN A 87 -4.41 -8.42 -4.70
N PRO A 88 -3.15 -8.39 -5.16
CA PRO A 88 -2.02 -7.99 -4.34
C PRO A 88 -2.10 -6.50 -3.98
N VAL A 89 -1.88 -6.19 -2.71
CA VAL A 89 -1.78 -4.82 -2.20
C VAL A 89 -0.57 -4.71 -1.27
N PHE A 90 -0.15 -3.47 -1.02
CA PHE A 90 0.91 -3.17 -0.07
C PHE A 90 0.42 -3.40 1.36
N GLU A 91 1.36 -3.71 2.26
CA GLU A 91 1.06 -3.88 3.67
C GLU A 91 0.81 -2.53 4.35
N PHE A 92 -0.13 -2.48 5.29
CA PHE A 92 -0.30 -1.30 6.15
C PHE A 92 1.00 -1.01 6.92
N ALA A 93 1.38 0.25 7.03
CA ALA A 93 2.45 0.65 7.92
C ALA A 93 2.07 0.45 9.40
N GLU A 94 3.07 0.51 10.26
CA GLU A 94 2.87 0.68 11.71
C GLU A 94 2.39 2.12 11.98
N GLU A 95 1.69 2.33 13.11
CA GLU A 95 1.08 3.62 13.50
C GLU A 95 2.12 4.74 13.66
#